data_AF-A0A1H4FZE2-F1
#
_entry.id   AF-A0A1H4FZE2-F1
#
_cell.length_a   1.000
_cell.length_b   1.000
_cell.length_c   1.000
_cell.angle_alpha   90.00
_cell.angle_beta   90.00
_cell.angle_gamma   90.00
#
_symmetry.space_group_name_H-M   'P 1'
#
loop_
_entity.id
_entity.type
_entity.pdbx_description
1 polymer ?
#
loop_
_entity_poly.entity_id
_entity_poly.type
_entity_poly.pdbx_seq_one_letter_code
_entity_poly.pdbx_strand_id
1 'polypeptide(L)'
;MGMFDSLMVKINDRDIELQTKRFENMLGRYHPGDAVCGAPGGIGIYFDAVELDADGRHAYEDDKIAARYTVFVVLVHGIFTEYEVMDGAWEREAIERRICELKDLWSDTARITLRWIEFLRNAQDEKARLRGCINRSLSVIDHARRLRAGEDMSGKFAALFVREEEKRLDAGEEVLDVLESVLKKPEAGRFWGCSQQERDVLEDYRL
;
A
#
# COMPACT_ATOMS: atom_id res chain seq x y z
N MET A 1 -11.84 13.09 -23.23
CA MET A 1 -10.52 12.78 -22.65
C MET A 1 -10.75 12.04 -21.35
N GLY A 2 -10.24 10.82 -21.22
CA GLY A 2 -10.33 10.08 -19.97
C GLY A 2 -9.26 10.56 -18.99
N MET A 3 -9.58 10.55 -17.70
CA MET A 3 -8.62 10.78 -16.62
C MET A 3 -7.74 9.53 -16.54
N PHE A 4 -6.41 9.69 -16.49
CA PHE A 4 -5.44 8.59 -16.39
C PHE A 4 -4.30 8.99 -15.47
N ASP A 5 -3.71 8.00 -14.80
CA ASP A 5 -2.45 8.16 -14.09
C ASP A 5 -1.29 8.12 -15.08
N SER A 6 -0.20 8.82 -14.79
CA SER A 6 0.98 8.92 -15.66
C SER A 6 2.25 8.53 -14.92
N LEU A 7 3.05 7.66 -15.54
CA LEU A 7 4.40 7.31 -15.11
C LEU A 7 5.39 8.14 -15.92
N MET A 8 6.29 8.86 -15.25
CA MET A 8 7.26 9.74 -15.87
C MET A 8 8.56 8.98 -16.14
N VAL A 9 8.91 8.81 -17.42
CA VAL A 9 10.13 8.12 -17.86
C VAL A 9 10.99 9.04 -18.72
N LYS A 10 12.30 8.82 -18.78
CA LYS A 10 13.20 9.56 -19.66
C LYS A 10 13.59 8.76 -20.89
N ILE A 11 13.36 9.35 -22.06
CA ILE A 11 13.82 8.83 -23.35
C ILE A 11 14.58 9.95 -24.04
N ASN A 12 15.85 9.71 -24.42
CA ASN A 12 16.72 10.72 -25.04
C ASN A 12 16.76 12.06 -24.26
N ASP A 13 16.96 11.98 -22.94
CA ASP A 13 17.00 13.13 -22.00
C ASP A 13 15.72 13.95 -21.89
N ARG A 14 14.58 13.42 -22.36
CA ARG A 14 13.28 14.07 -22.27
C ARG A 14 12.32 13.27 -21.43
N ASP A 15 11.56 13.97 -20.59
CA ASP A 15 10.48 13.37 -19.80
C ASP A 15 9.29 13.05 -20.71
N ILE A 16 8.92 11.77 -20.76
CA ILE A 16 7.79 11.22 -21.50
C ILE A 16 6.76 10.71 -20.50
N GLU A 17 5.50 11.10 -20.71
CA GLU A 17 4.36 10.63 -19.92
C GLU A 17 3.85 9.29 -20.48
N LEU A 18 3.89 8.23 -19.69
CA LEU A 18 3.23 6.95 -19.97
C LEU A 18 1.90 6.89 -19.23
N GLN A 19 0.78 6.98 -19.97
CA GLN A 19 -0.55 6.99 -19.38
C GLN A 19 -1.06 5.58 -19.15
N THR A 20 -1.64 5.32 -17.98
CA THR A 20 -2.22 4.02 -17.64
C THR A 20 -3.57 4.16 -16.93
N LYS A 21 -4.45 3.18 -17.18
CA LYS A 21 -5.77 3.07 -16.55
C LYS A 21 -5.82 2.04 -15.42
N ARG A 22 -4.70 1.36 -15.15
CA ARG A 22 -4.65 0.21 -14.25
C ARG A 22 -4.82 0.56 -12.79
N PHE A 23 -4.48 1.78 -12.44
CA PHE A 23 -4.41 2.26 -11.07
C PHE A 23 -5.69 3.00 -10.69
N GLU A 24 -5.75 3.46 -9.44
CA GLU A 24 -6.94 4.12 -8.88
C GLU A 24 -7.33 5.43 -9.59
N ASN A 25 -6.55 5.86 -10.60
CA ASN A 25 -6.87 6.95 -11.52
C ASN A 25 -7.04 8.26 -10.74
N MET A 26 -5.98 8.56 -10.00
CA MET A 26 -5.88 9.72 -9.11
C MET A 26 -5.35 10.96 -9.85
N LEU A 27 -5.14 10.87 -11.17
CA LEU A 27 -4.43 11.87 -11.99
C LEU A 27 -3.00 12.11 -11.49
N GLY A 28 -2.37 11.06 -10.97
CA GLY A 28 -1.01 11.09 -10.46
C GLY A 28 0.02 11.22 -11.58
N ARG A 29 1.10 11.94 -11.30
CA ARG A 29 2.33 11.94 -12.11
C ARG A 29 3.45 11.37 -11.28
N TYR A 30 3.71 10.08 -11.47
CA TYR A 30 4.62 9.33 -10.62
C TYR A 30 6.03 9.32 -11.21
N HIS A 31 7.02 9.52 -10.35
CA HIS A 31 8.44 9.39 -10.62
C HIS A 31 9.01 8.21 -9.84
N PRO A 32 10.22 7.73 -10.19
CA PRO A 32 10.94 6.78 -9.36
C PRO A 32 11.04 7.25 -7.91
N GLY A 33 10.58 6.41 -6.98
CA GLY A 33 10.42 6.67 -5.54
C GLY A 33 8.98 6.91 -5.09
N ASP A 34 8.07 7.23 -6.01
CA ASP A 34 6.68 7.55 -5.65
C ASP A 34 5.84 6.30 -5.39
N ALA A 35 4.92 6.41 -4.43
CA ALA A 35 3.90 5.40 -4.19
C ALA A 35 2.75 5.55 -5.21
N VAL A 36 2.51 4.49 -5.96
CA VAL A 36 1.47 4.40 -6.98
C VAL A 36 0.18 3.89 -6.33
N CYS A 37 -0.84 4.74 -6.26
CA CYS A 37 -2.13 4.38 -5.66
C CYS A 37 -2.80 3.25 -6.45
N GLY A 38 -3.32 2.23 -5.76
CA GLY A 38 -3.97 1.08 -6.40
C GLY A 38 -3.02 0.05 -7.03
N ALA A 39 -1.70 0.25 -6.99
CA ALA A 39 -0.76 -0.77 -7.46
C ALA A 39 -0.73 -1.99 -6.51
N PRO A 40 -0.72 -3.23 -7.05
CA PRO A 40 -0.71 -4.43 -6.22
C PRO A 40 0.62 -4.59 -5.46
N GLY A 41 0.57 -5.32 -4.34
CA GLY A 41 1.77 -5.74 -3.61
C GLY A 41 2.60 -6.75 -4.41
N GLY A 42 3.90 -6.86 -4.11
CA GLY A 42 4.84 -7.73 -4.82
C GLY A 42 5.65 -6.99 -5.88
N ILE A 43 6.19 -7.73 -6.86
CA ILE A 43 6.92 -7.15 -8.00
C ILE A 43 5.98 -7.15 -9.21
N GLY A 44 5.59 -5.96 -9.64
CA GLY A 44 4.88 -5.73 -10.90
C GLY A 44 5.85 -5.18 -11.92
N ILE A 45 6.00 -5.86 -13.05
CA ILE A 45 6.78 -5.34 -14.18
C ILE A 45 5.81 -5.18 -15.33
N TYR A 46 5.62 -3.93 -15.71
CA TYR A 46 4.72 -3.56 -16.79
C TYR A 46 5.53 -3.11 -17.99
N PHE A 47 4.95 -3.20 -19.17
CA PHE A 47 5.58 -2.67 -20.37
C PHE A 47 4.59 -1.89 -21.22
N ASP A 48 5.12 -0.96 -22.00
CA ASP A 48 4.40 -0.23 -23.02
C ASP A 48 5.31 0.11 -24.21
N ALA A 49 4.71 0.31 -25.38
CA ALA A 49 5.41 0.78 -26.57
C ALA A 49 5.25 2.28 -26.70
N VAL A 50 6.38 2.99 -26.85
CA VAL A 50 6.41 4.43 -27.06
C VAL A 50 6.86 4.72 -28.47
N GLU A 51 6.01 5.40 -29.23
CA GLU A 51 6.29 5.83 -30.59
C GLU A 51 6.51 7.34 -30.59
N LEU A 52 7.67 7.78 -31.07
CA LEU A 52 8.06 9.19 -31.07
C LEU A 52 8.24 9.71 -32.50
N ASP A 53 7.83 10.97 -32.70
CA ASP A 53 8.06 11.72 -33.93
C ASP A 53 9.51 12.28 -34.00
N ALA A 54 9.85 12.92 -35.12
CA ALA A 54 11.17 13.53 -35.31
C ALA A 54 11.48 14.64 -34.29
N ASP A 55 10.46 15.25 -33.72
CA ASP A 55 10.54 16.25 -32.68
C ASP A 55 10.53 15.64 -31.27
N GLY A 56 10.58 14.30 -31.13
CA GLY A 56 10.63 13.56 -29.87
C GLY A 56 9.35 13.65 -29.03
N ARG A 57 8.19 13.85 -29.64
CA ARG A 57 6.85 13.80 -29.01
C ARG A 57 6.13 12.51 -29.42
N HIS A 58 5.10 12.13 -28.67
CA HIS A 58 4.27 10.97 -29.01
C HIS A 58 3.70 11.10 -30.42
N ALA A 59 4.04 10.14 -31.28
CA ALA A 59 3.49 10.00 -32.62
C ALA A 59 2.23 9.13 -32.55
N TYR A 60 1.14 9.61 -33.15
CA TYR A 60 -0.15 8.90 -33.19
C TYR A 60 -0.50 8.37 -34.59
N GLU A 61 0.32 8.70 -35.59
CA GLU A 61 0.14 8.29 -36.98
C GLU A 61 1.40 7.59 -37.46
N ASP A 62 1.25 6.44 -38.13
CA ASP A 62 2.37 5.56 -38.52
C ASP A 62 3.42 6.27 -39.40
N ASP A 63 2.98 7.20 -40.26
CA ASP A 63 3.82 7.95 -41.18
C ASP A 63 4.68 9.03 -40.49
N LYS A 64 4.36 9.37 -39.24
CA LYS A 64 5.09 10.35 -38.42
C LYS A 64 6.04 9.71 -37.41
N ILE A 65 6.03 8.37 -37.30
CA ILE A 65 6.90 7.65 -36.36
C ILE A 65 8.34 7.72 -36.86
N ALA A 66 9.20 8.41 -36.12
CA ALA A 66 10.63 8.46 -36.37
C ALA A 66 11.39 7.41 -35.54
N ALA A 67 10.90 7.11 -34.34
CA ALA A 67 11.52 6.13 -33.44
C ALA A 67 10.46 5.36 -32.64
N ARG A 68 10.78 4.10 -32.32
CA ARG A 68 9.97 3.23 -31.47
C ARG A 68 10.82 2.75 -30.31
N TYR A 69 10.24 2.71 -29.12
CA TYR A 69 10.85 2.20 -27.91
C TYR A 69 9.89 1.26 -27.20
N THR A 70 10.44 0.26 -26.52
CA THR A 70 9.70 -0.55 -25.56
C THR A 70 10.17 -0.17 -24.17
N VAL A 71 9.26 0.33 -23.33
CA VAL A 71 9.58 0.77 -21.97
C VAL A 71 9.07 -0.26 -20.98
N PHE A 72 9.93 -0.70 -20.07
CA PHE A 72 9.58 -1.56 -18.94
C PHE A 72 9.55 -0.71 -17.68
N VAL A 73 8.48 -0.80 -16.90
CA VAL A 73 8.29 -0.10 -15.62
C VAL A 73 8.27 -1.12 -14.50
N VAL A 74 9.13 -0.93 -13.51
CA VAL A 74 9.22 -1.79 -12.33
C VAL A 74 8.51 -1.13 -11.16
N LEU A 75 7.50 -1.81 -10.62
CA LEU A 75 6.84 -1.48 -9.36
C LEU A 75 7.19 -2.54 -8.31
N VAL A 76 7.63 -2.11 -7.14
CA VAL A 76 7.89 -2.98 -5.98
C VAL A 76 7.03 -2.54 -4.81
N HIS A 77 6.09 -3.40 -4.41
CA HIS A 77 5.10 -3.13 -3.35
C HIS A 77 4.36 -1.80 -3.55
N GLY A 78 3.98 -1.53 -4.80
CA GLY A 78 3.30 -0.31 -5.19
C GLY A 78 4.17 0.95 -5.23
N ILE A 79 5.50 0.83 -5.09
CA ILE A 79 6.44 1.93 -5.31
C ILE A 79 6.98 1.84 -6.73
N PHE A 80 6.96 2.94 -7.48
CA PHE A 80 7.64 3.03 -8.76
C PHE A 80 9.15 3.09 -8.52
N THR A 81 9.89 2.03 -8.84
CA THR A 81 11.31 1.95 -8.46
C THR A 81 12.23 2.37 -9.58
N GLU A 82 12.03 1.81 -10.77
CA GLU A 82 12.85 2.06 -11.94
C GLU A 82 12.11 1.78 -13.24
N TYR A 83 12.70 2.20 -14.35
CA TYR A 83 12.26 1.86 -15.68
C TYR A 83 13.45 1.58 -16.59
N GLU A 84 13.25 0.76 -17.60
CA GLU A 84 14.22 0.50 -18.67
C GLU A 84 13.61 0.84 -20.02
N VAL A 85 14.39 1.48 -20.87
CA VAL A 85 13.99 1.87 -22.23
C VAL A 85 14.81 1.06 -23.21
N MET A 86 14.12 0.29 -24.05
CA MET A 86 14.73 -0.55 -25.07
C MET A 86 14.39 -0.01 -26.46
N ASP A 87 15.38 0.02 -27.35
CA ASP A 87 15.17 0.46 -28.73
C ASP A 87 14.31 -0.55 -29.50
N GLY A 88 13.38 -0.02 -30.29
CA GLY A 88 12.52 -0.77 -31.21
C GLY A 88 11.26 -1.36 -30.58
N ALA A 89 10.45 -1.96 -31.44
CA ALA A 89 9.32 -2.78 -31.05
C ALA A 89 9.81 -4.20 -30.79
N TRP A 90 9.68 -4.65 -29.54
CA TRP A 90 10.14 -5.98 -29.14
C TRP A 90 9.07 -7.03 -29.39
N GLU A 91 9.51 -8.21 -29.83
CA GLU A 91 8.63 -9.38 -29.98
C GLU A 91 8.17 -9.89 -28.63
N ARG A 92 6.96 -10.48 -28.60
CA ARG A 92 6.31 -10.98 -27.38
C ARG A 92 7.23 -11.85 -26.52
N GLU A 93 7.93 -12.79 -27.15
CA GLU A 93 8.82 -13.75 -26.47
C GLU A 93 10.06 -13.07 -25.86
N ALA A 94 10.51 -11.96 -26.43
CA ALA A 94 11.60 -11.16 -25.89
C ALA A 94 11.12 -10.32 -24.70
N ILE A 95 9.91 -9.75 -24.79
CA ILE A 95 9.26 -9.02 -23.69
C ILE A 95 9.03 -9.95 -22.49
N GLU A 96 8.45 -11.13 -22.72
CA GLU A 96 8.18 -12.11 -21.66
C GLU A 96 9.47 -12.53 -20.94
N ARG A 97 10.54 -12.81 -21.69
CA ARG A 97 11.86 -13.11 -21.11
C ARG A 97 12.39 -11.94 -20.29
N ARG A 98 12.30 -10.72 -20.81
CA ARG A 98 12.80 -9.53 -20.10
C ARG A 98 12.04 -9.28 -18.79
N ILE A 99 10.72 -9.49 -18.80
CA ILE A 99 9.89 -9.43 -17.59
C ILE A 99 10.38 -10.43 -16.55
N CYS A 100 10.67 -11.68 -16.95
CA CYS A 100 11.17 -12.69 -16.02
C CYS A 100 12.55 -12.30 -15.44
N GLU A 101 13.47 -11.83 -16.27
CA GLU A 101 14.80 -11.37 -15.82
C GLU A 101 14.69 -10.23 -14.79
N LEU A 102 13.86 -9.23 -15.07
CA LEU A 102 13.64 -8.12 -14.16
C LEU A 102 12.96 -8.57 -12.86
N LYS A 103 12.02 -9.53 -12.93
CA LYS A 103 11.39 -10.12 -11.73
C LYS A 103 12.43 -10.82 -10.86
N ASP A 104 13.32 -11.59 -11.48
CA ASP A 104 14.37 -12.30 -10.77
C ASP A 104 15.36 -11.34 -10.12
N LEU A 105 15.76 -10.28 -10.84
CA LEU A 105 16.63 -9.23 -10.33
C LEU A 105 16.06 -8.55 -9.08
N TRP A 106 14.77 -8.23 -9.11
CA TRP A 106 14.09 -7.55 -8.00
C TRP A 106 13.59 -8.48 -6.90
N SER A 107 13.65 -9.80 -7.09
CA SER A 107 13.11 -10.80 -6.18
C SER A 107 13.64 -10.67 -4.74
N ASP A 108 14.95 -10.54 -4.59
CA ASP A 108 15.58 -10.43 -3.27
C ASP A 108 15.34 -9.06 -2.62
N THR A 109 15.38 -7.98 -3.41
CA THR A 109 15.08 -6.63 -2.93
C THR A 109 13.62 -6.52 -2.47
N ALA A 110 12.69 -7.15 -3.19
CA ALA A 110 11.28 -7.18 -2.82
C ALA A 110 11.02 -7.99 -1.55
N ARG A 111 11.76 -9.09 -1.33
CA ARG A 111 11.72 -9.86 -0.08
C ARG A 111 12.18 -9.03 1.12
N ILE A 112 13.28 -8.30 0.96
CA ILE A 112 13.79 -7.39 2.01
C ILE A 112 12.76 -6.29 2.28
N THR A 113 12.19 -5.70 1.23
CA THR A 113 11.16 -4.66 1.34
C THR A 113 9.91 -5.18 2.04
N LEU A 114 9.43 -6.38 1.71
CA LEU A 114 8.33 -7.07 2.40
C LEU A 114 8.60 -7.19 3.89
N ARG A 115 9.80 -7.66 4.25
CA ARG A 115 10.19 -7.80 5.66
C ARG A 115 10.18 -6.46 6.39
N TRP A 116 10.63 -5.39 5.75
CA TRP A 116 10.56 -4.05 6.32
C TRP A 116 9.14 -3.53 6.46
N ILE A 117 8.28 -3.78 5.46
CA ILE A 117 6.86 -3.44 5.52
C ILE A 117 6.20 -4.17 6.69
N GLU A 118 6.42 -5.48 6.83
CA GLU A 118 5.90 -6.27 7.96
C GLU A 118 6.42 -5.77 9.30
N PHE A 119 7.72 -5.46 9.40
CA PHE A 119 8.31 -4.89 10.60
C PHE A 119 7.65 -3.55 10.98
N LEU A 120 7.47 -2.66 10.00
CA LEU A 120 6.82 -1.37 10.21
C LEU A 120 5.36 -1.52 10.61
N ARG A 121 4.60 -2.41 9.96
CA ARG A 121 3.21 -2.71 10.31
C ARG A 121 3.12 -3.22 11.75
N ASN A 122 3.95 -4.19 12.12
CA ASN A 122 3.99 -4.70 13.50
C ASN A 122 4.33 -3.60 14.52
N ALA A 123 5.26 -2.69 14.19
CA ALA A 123 5.59 -1.57 15.06
C ALA A 123 4.44 -0.55 15.18
N GLN A 124 3.73 -0.28 14.08
CA GLN A 124 2.55 0.60 14.07
C GLN A 124 1.39 0.00 14.86
N ASP A 125 1.13 -1.29 14.70
CA ASP A 125 0.10 -2.03 15.43
C ASP A 125 0.41 -2.04 16.93
N GLU A 126 1.67 -2.29 17.30
CA GLU A 126 2.09 -2.23 18.71
C GLU A 126 1.94 -0.81 19.27
N LYS A 127 2.29 0.23 18.50
CA LYS A 127 2.08 1.63 18.90
C LYS A 127 0.59 1.93 19.11
N ALA A 128 -0.27 1.50 18.19
CA ALA A 128 -1.72 1.68 18.30
C ALA A 128 -2.28 0.95 19.53
N ARG A 129 -1.81 -0.29 19.78
CA ARG A 129 -2.15 -1.07 20.96
C ARG A 129 -1.76 -0.37 22.25
N LEU A 130 -0.50 0.07 22.37
CA LEU A 130 0.00 0.79 23.55
C LEU A 130 -0.79 2.08 23.79
N ARG A 131 -1.11 2.83 22.72
CA ARG A 131 -1.97 4.02 22.82
C ARG A 131 -3.38 3.66 23.32
N GLY A 132 -3.95 2.56 22.85
CA GLY A 132 -5.21 2.02 23.34
C GLY A 132 -5.17 1.65 24.82
N CYS A 133 -4.12 0.96 25.27
CA CYS A 133 -3.91 0.62 26.69
C CYS A 133 -3.79 1.89 27.54
N ILE A 134 -2.97 2.86 27.15
CA ILE A 134 -2.82 4.13 27.88
C ILE A 134 -4.16 4.85 28.02
N ASN A 135 -4.91 4.99 26.92
CA ASN A 135 -6.21 5.65 26.96
C ASN A 135 -7.22 4.93 27.87
N ARG A 136 -7.20 3.59 27.88
CA ARG A 136 -8.06 2.80 28.77
C ARG A 136 -7.64 2.94 30.23
N SER A 137 -6.34 2.88 30.53
CA SER A 137 -5.82 3.09 31.88
C SER A 137 -6.14 4.49 32.41
N LEU A 138 -6.04 5.53 31.57
CA LEU A 138 -6.45 6.89 31.94
C LEU A 138 -7.95 6.97 32.26
N SER A 139 -8.81 6.29 31.47
CA SER A 139 -10.25 6.17 31.75
C SER A 139 -10.51 5.52 33.11
N VAL A 140 -9.85 4.40 33.41
CA VAL A 140 -9.97 3.68 34.69
C VAL A 140 -9.53 4.56 35.86
N ILE A 141 -8.41 5.27 35.72
CA ILE A 141 -7.91 6.18 36.76
C ILE A 141 -8.88 7.34 36.98
N ASP A 142 -9.39 7.95 35.91
CA ASP A 142 -10.36 9.04 36.00
C ASP A 142 -11.67 8.57 36.66
N HIS A 143 -12.20 7.44 36.21
CA HIS A 143 -13.41 6.84 36.77
C HIS A 143 -13.26 6.51 38.25
N ALA A 144 -12.14 5.89 38.65
CA ALA A 144 -11.84 5.60 40.05
C ALA A 144 -11.71 6.86 40.91
N ARG A 145 -11.16 7.96 40.36
CA ARG A 145 -11.11 9.26 41.05
C ARG A 145 -12.50 9.83 41.27
N ARG A 146 -13.37 9.77 40.26
CA ARG A 146 -14.75 10.28 40.32
C ARG A 146 -15.61 9.47 41.30
N LEU A 147 -15.46 8.14 41.31
CA LEU A 147 -16.08 7.26 42.30
C LEU A 147 -15.63 7.61 43.74
N ARG A 148 -14.33 7.83 43.96
CA ARG A 148 -13.81 8.25 45.27
C ARG A 148 -14.31 9.63 45.70
N ALA A 149 -14.54 10.53 44.75
CA ALA A 149 -15.08 11.86 45.00
C ALA A 149 -16.61 11.85 45.25
N GLY A 150 -17.28 10.72 45.07
CA GLY A 150 -18.73 10.59 45.25
C GLY A 150 -19.55 11.24 44.15
N GLU A 151 -18.99 11.41 42.95
CA GLU A 151 -19.71 11.97 41.81
C GLU A 151 -20.80 11.02 41.31
N ASP A 152 -21.96 11.55 40.93
CA ASP A 152 -23.06 10.75 40.37
C ASP A 152 -22.75 10.37 38.91
N MET A 153 -22.53 9.07 38.70
CA MET A 153 -22.17 8.50 37.39
C MET A 153 -23.39 8.02 36.59
N SER A 154 -24.62 8.25 37.07
CA SER A 154 -25.87 7.74 36.48
C SER A 154 -26.41 8.56 35.30
N GLY A 155 -25.58 8.80 34.28
CA GLY A 155 -26.00 9.41 33.02
C GLY A 155 -26.69 8.41 32.09
N LYS A 156 -27.93 8.69 31.64
CA LYS A 156 -28.72 7.81 30.73
C LYS A 156 -28.02 7.47 29.39
N PHE A 157 -27.03 8.26 28.96
CA PHE A 157 -26.20 7.98 27.78
C PHE A 157 -24.86 7.32 28.12
N ALA A 158 -24.39 7.39 29.37
CA ALA A 158 -23.15 6.75 29.79
C ALA A 158 -23.31 5.22 29.73
N ALA A 159 -24.39 4.66 30.28
CA ALA A 159 -24.62 3.21 30.40
C ALA A 159 -24.51 2.39 29.09
N LEU A 160 -24.77 3.01 27.93
CA LEU A 160 -24.63 2.38 26.61
C LEU A 160 -23.18 2.33 26.09
N PHE A 161 -22.31 3.18 26.62
CA PHE A 161 -20.89 3.27 26.26
C PHE A 161 -19.95 2.95 27.44
N VAL A 162 -20.49 2.56 28.60
CA VAL A 162 -19.69 2.14 29.77
C VAL A 162 -18.86 0.94 29.38
N ARG A 163 -17.55 1.14 29.41
CA ARG A 163 -16.58 0.10 29.10
C ARG A 163 -16.61 -1.00 30.16
N GLU A 164 -16.24 -2.21 29.79
CA GLU A 164 -16.24 -3.35 30.72
C GLU A 164 -15.38 -3.09 31.96
N GLU A 165 -14.28 -2.37 31.79
CA GLU A 165 -13.40 -1.93 32.87
C GLU A 165 -14.10 -1.00 33.87
N GLU A 166 -15.00 -0.12 33.43
CA GLU A 166 -15.75 0.80 34.28
C GLU A 166 -16.84 0.07 35.07
N LYS A 167 -17.50 -0.93 34.46
CA LYS A 167 -18.47 -1.80 35.17
C LYS A 167 -17.81 -2.59 36.29
N ARG A 168 -16.57 -3.04 36.08
CA ARG A 168 -15.78 -3.76 37.09
C ARG A 168 -15.44 -2.87 38.27
N LEU A 169 -15.11 -1.59 38.03
CA LEU A 169 -14.92 -0.60 39.10
C LEU A 169 -16.22 -0.30 39.86
N ASP A 170 -17.35 -0.16 39.16
CA ASP A 170 -18.67 0.03 39.78
C ASP A 170 -19.10 -1.17 40.63
N ALA A 171 -18.69 -2.38 40.23
CA ALA A 171 -18.88 -3.61 41.00
C ALA A 171 -17.95 -3.71 42.23
N GLY A 172 -17.06 -2.74 42.44
CA GLY A 172 -16.16 -2.66 43.59
C GLY A 172 -14.84 -3.42 43.41
N GLU A 173 -14.46 -3.80 42.18
CA GLU A 173 -13.18 -4.43 41.93
C GLU A 173 -12.00 -3.48 42.17
N GLU A 174 -10.85 -4.02 42.60
CA GLU A 174 -9.68 -3.21 42.90
C GLU A 174 -9.13 -2.54 41.62
N VAL A 175 -8.86 -1.24 41.70
CA VAL A 175 -8.36 -0.44 40.57
C VAL A 175 -7.09 -1.03 39.95
N LEU A 176 -6.20 -1.59 40.78
CA LEU A 176 -4.96 -2.21 40.31
C LEU A 176 -5.22 -3.47 39.49
N ASP A 177 -6.19 -4.31 39.89
CA ASP A 177 -6.58 -5.53 39.17
C ASP A 177 -7.22 -5.21 37.81
N VAL A 178 -8.07 -4.18 37.78
CA VAL A 178 -8.67 -3.68 36.53
C VAL A 178 -7.57 -3.13 35.61
N LEU A 179 -6.62 -2.35 36.12
CA LEU A 179 -5.49 -1.85 35.34
C LEU A 179 -4.59 -2.97 34.81
N GLU A 180 -4.28 -3.98 35.62
CA GLU A 180 -3.46 -5.12 35.19
C GLU A 180 -4.12 -5.86 34.01
N SER A 181 -5.45 -6.03 34.06
CA SER A 181 -6.18 -6.68 32.98
C SER A 181 -6.18 -5.89 31.65
N VAL A 182 -6.16 -4.56 31.70
CA VAL A 182 -6.04 -3.68 30.52
C VAL A 182 -4.67 -3.80 29.84
N LEU A 183 -3.64 -4.11 30.63
CA LEU A 183 -2.25 -4.17 30.18
C LEU A 183 -1.86 -5.54 29.59
N LYS A 184 -2.60 -6.61 29.90
CA LYS A 184 -2.37 -7.97 29.35
C LYS A 184 -2.74 -8.03 27.86
N LYS A 185 -1.91 -8.71 27.05
CA LYS A 185 -2.12 -8.89 25.59
C LYS A 185 -3.23 -9.92 25.31
N PRO A 186 -4.20 -9.64 24.42
CA PRO A 186 -5.07 -10.69 23.85
C PRO A 186 -4.32 -11.49 22.77
N GLU A 187 -4.47 -12.81 22.76
CA GLU A 187 -3.88 -13.70 21.74
C GLU A 187 -4.60 -13.57 20.38
N ALA A 188 -3.86 -13.43 19.27
CA ALA A 188 -4.41 -13.16 17.94
C ALA A 188 -4.56 -14.44 17.08
N GLY A 189 -5.79 -14.74 16.64
CA GLY A 189 -6.09 -15.81 15.68
C GLY A 189 -5.89 -15.39 14.22
N ARG A 190 -5.25 -16.25 13.42
CA ARG A 190 -5.02 -16.10 11.97
C ARG A 190 -6.15 -16.73 11.16
N PHE A 191 -6.64 -16.03 10.15
CA PHE A 191 -7.37 -16.63 9.02
C PHE A 191 -7.10 -15.79 7.78
N TRP A 192 -6.77 -16.42 6.64
CA TRP A 192 -7.16 -16.02 5.28
C TRP A 192 -6.66 -17.05 4.27
N GLY A 193 -7.55 -17.44 3.36
CA GLY A 193 -7.26 -18.28 2.20
C GLY A 193 -8.06 -17.75 1.01
N CYS A 194 -7.44 -17.68 -0.16
CA CYS A 194 -8.11 -17.42 -1.44
C CYS A 194 -7.47 -18.29 -2.52
N SER A 195 -8.32 -18.98 -3.28
CA SER A 195 -7.99 -19.82 -4.44
C SER A 195 -8.04 -19.02 -5.75
N GLN A 196 -7.12 -19.30 -6.67
CA GLN A 196 -7.00 -18.69 -8.01
C GLN A 196 -7.80 -19.44 -9.07
N GLN A 197 -8.37 -18.70 -10.01
CA GLN A 197 -8.98 -19.17 -11.26
C GLN A 197 -8.16 -18.58 -12.43
N GLU A 198 -7.93 -19.37 -13.49
CA GLU A 198 -7.02 -19.06 -14.60
C GLU A 198 -7.40 -17.76 -15.35
N ARG A 199 -6.46 -16.83 -15.40
CA ARG A 199 -6.52 -15.50 -16.06
C ARG A 199 -5.57 -15.46 -17.25
N ASP A 200 -5.86 -14.61 -18.24
CA ASP A 200 -4.91 -14.26 -19.29
C ASP A 200 -3.62 -13.73 -18.66
N VAL A 201 -2.54 -14.48 -18.82
CA VAL A 201 -1.27 -14.28 -18.11
C VAL A 201 -0.66 -12.93 -18.42
N LEU A 202 -0.94 -12.35 -19.60
CA LEU A 202 -0.36 -11.06 -19.99
C LEU A 202 -1.24 -9.86 -19.68
N GLU A 203 -2.49 -10.09 -19.31
CA GLU A 203 -3.39 -9.01 -18.89
C GLU A 203 -2.84 -8.30 -17.64
N ASP A 204 -2.03 -8.94 -16.80
CA ASP A 204 -1.46 -8.29 -15.62
C ASP A 204 -0.23 -7.40 -15.93
N TYR A 205 0.29 -7.37 -17.16
CA TYR A 205 1.58 -6.72 -17.49
C TYR A 205 1.55 -5.55 -18.50
N ARG A 206 0.41 -5.18 -19.10
CA ARG A 206 0.33 -4.18 -20.19
C ARG A 206 -0.27 -2.83 -19.77
N LEU A 207 0.48 -1.74 -19.64
CA LEU A 207 -0.02 -0.47 -19.08
C LEU A 207 -1.35 0.07 -19.66
#